data_AF-A0AAU3B0B3-F1
#
_entry.id   AF-A0AAU3B0B3-F1
#
_cell.length_a   1.000
_cell.length_b   1.000
_cell.length_c   1.000
_cell.angle_alpha   90.00
_cell.angle_beta   90.00
_cell.angle_gamma   90.00
#
_symmetry.space_group_name_H-M   'P 1'
#
loop_
_entity.id
_entity.type
_entity.pdbx_description
1 polymer ?
#
loop_
_entity_poly.entity_id
_entity_poly.type
_entity_poly.pdbx_seq_one_letter_code
_entity_poly.pdbx_strand_id
1 'polypeptide(L)'
;MIITSSGCSIVLCHAVLPVVAFVASPPDDGAPLPDFTPPPGWAAAFEMGGFRLLDVDELGMPLASADTSELVGEELEQVGYWRPNAVGELMFNWWD
;
A
#
# COMPACT_ATOMS: atom_id res chain seq x y z
N MET A 1 -5.12 -8.17 -9.63
CA MET A 1 -5.43 -7.53 -10.93
C MET A 1 -6.93 -7.53 -11.13
N ILE A 2 -7.52 -6.38 -11.48
CA ILE A 2 -8.95 -6.26 -11.80
C ILE A 2 -9.07 -5.69 -13.21
N ILE A 3 -9.88 -6.33 -14.05
CA ILE A 3 -10.13 -5.92 -15.43
C ILE A 3 -11.55 -5.38 -15.52
N THR A 4 -11.68 -4.18 -16.06
CA THR A 4 -12.95 -3.50 -16.31
C THR A 4 -13.03 -3.07 -17.78
N SER A 5 -14.20 -2.60 -18.21
CA SER A 5 -14.35 -2.01 -19.55
C SER A 5 -13.44 -0.77 -19.78
N SER A 6 -13.00 -0.12 -18.71
CA SER A 6 -12.12 1.06 -18.75
C SER A 6 -10.64 0.72 -18.74
N GLY A 7 -10.28 -0.57 -18.64
CA GLY A 7 -8.90 -1.03 -18.59
C GLY A 7 -8.61 -1.93 -17.40
N CYS A 8 -7.31 -2.09 -17.10
CA CYS A 8 -6.80 -2.92 -16.02
C CYS A 8 -6.28 -2.06 -14.87
N SER A 9 -6.56 -2.48 -13.64
CA SER A 9 -5.96 -1.93 -12.43
C SER A 9 -5.27 -3.02 -11.62
N ILE A 10 -4.11 -2.69 -11.04
CA ILE A 10 -3.41 -3.55 -10.10
C ILE A 10 -3.76 -3.06 -8.70
N VAL A 11 -4.20 -3.99 -7.85
CA VAL A 11 -4.62 -3.70 -6.48
C VAL A 11 -3.65 -4.41 -5.55
N LEU A 12 -3.09 -3.69 -4.59
CA LEU A 12 -2.34 -4.23 -3.47
C LEU A 12 -3.28 -4.34 -2.28
N CYS A 13 -3.37 -5.53 -1.70
CA CYS A 13 -4.09 -5.78 -0.46
C CYS A 13 -3.07 -5.95 0.65
N HIS A 14 -3.26 -5.24 1.76
CA HIS A 14 -2.38 -5.43 2.91
C HIS A 14 -2.63 -6.82 3.51
N ALA A 15 -1.57 -7.48 3.98
CA ALA A 15 -1.65 -8.87 4.43
C ALA A 15 -2.54 -9.07 5.68
N VAL A 16 -2.55 -8.09 6.59
CA VAL A 16 -3.29 -8.14 7.86
C VAL A 16 -4.43 -7.11 7.92
N LEU A 17 -4.14 -5.83 7.69
CA LEU A 17 -5.10 -4.74 7.77
C LEU A 17 -6.09 -4.74 6.59
N PRO A 18 -7.36 -4.34 6.79
CA PRO A 18 -8.36 -4.26 5.73
C PRO A 18 -8.18 -2.99 4.90
N VAL A 19 -7.00 -2.80 4.31
CA VAL A 19 -6.66 -1.64 3.49
C VAL A 19 -6.15 -2.07 2.12
N VAL A 20 -6.45 -1.26 1.11
CA VAL A 20 -6.05 -1.51 -0.28
C VAL A 20 -5.47 -0.26 -0.92
N ALA A 21 -4.52 -0.47 -1.83
CA ALA A 21 -3.91 0.57 -2.65
C ALA A 21 -3.89 0.14 -4.13
N PHE A 22 -3.69 1.10 -5.02
CA PHE A 22 -3.64 0.87 -6.47
C PHE A 22 -2.28 1.27 -7.01
N VAL A 23 -1.73 0.47 -7.93
CA VAL A 23 -0.41 0.71 -8.53
C VAL A 23 -0.44 0.64 -10.05
N ALA A 24 0.49 1.34 -10.70
CA ALA A 24 0.55 1.47 -12.16
C ALA A 24 0.94 0.16 -12.88
N SER A 25 1.68 -0.72 -12.22
CA SER A 25 2.12 -2.02 -12.74
C SER A 25 2.19 -3.07 -11.63
N PRO A 26 2.23 -4.37 -11.97
CA PRO A 26 2.51 -5.41 -10.98
C PRO A 26 3.85 -5.15 -10.27
N PRO A 27 3.95 -5.37 -8.95
CA PRO A 27 5.24 -5.36 -8.25
C PRO A 27 6.08 -6.56 -8.70
N ASP A 28 7.39 -6.36 -8.75
CA ASP A 28 8.39 -7.40 -9.01
C ASP A 28 9.10 -7.78 -7.71
N ASP A 29 9.38 -9.07 -7.53
CA ASP A 29 10.06 -9.60 -6.35
C ASP A 29 11.42 -8.94 -6.12
N GLY A 30 11.62 -8.36 -4.94
CA GLY A 30 12.87 -7.69 -4.54
C GLY A 30 13.11 -6.32 -5.21
N ALA A 31 12.17 -5.82 -6.01
CA ALA A 31 12.21 -4.47 -6.56
C ALA A 31 11.43 -3.48 -5.68
N PRO A 32 11.72 -2.17 -5.77
CA PRO A 32 10.88 -1.15 -5.15
C PRO A 32 9.43 -1.23 -5.65
N LEU A 33 8.49 -0.83 -4.79
CA LEU A 33 7.09 -0.77 -5.17
C LEU A 33 6.88 0.15 -6.38
N PRO A 34 6.01 -0.23 -7.34
CA PRO A 34 5.62 0.65 -8.42
C PRO A 34 4.86 1.89 -7.92
N ASP A 35 4.79 2.92 -8.77
CA ASP A 35 4.06 4.14 -8.45
C ASP A 35 2.60 3.86 -8.08
N PHE A 36 2.19 4.42 -6.93
CA PHE A 36 0.79 4.41 -6.52
C PHE A 36 -0.05 5.30 -7.45
N THR A 37 -1.29 4.88 -7.65
CA THR A 37 -2.26 5.58 -8.48
C THR A 37 -3.54 5.86 -7.70
N PRO A 38 -4.28 6.93 -8.03
CA PRO A 38 -5.54 7.22 -7.35
C PRO A 38 -6.54 6.07 -7.53
N PRO A 39 -7.35 5.75 -6.51
CA PRO A 39 -8.39 4.74 -6.63
C PRO A 39 -9.36 5.10 -7.78
N PRO A 40 -9.65 4.17 -8.72
CA PRO A 40 -10.60 4.43 -9.79
C PRO A 40 -12.04 4.52 -9.23
N GLY A 41 -12.95 5.17 -9.96
CA GLY A 41 -14.31 5.43 -9.45
C GLY A 41 -15.13 4.18 -9.07
N TRP A 42 -14.81 3.01 -9.62
CA TRP A 42 -15.46 1.74 -9.23
C TRP A 42 -14.91 1.16 -7.92
N ALA A 43 -13.78 1.67 -7.41
CA ALA A 43 -13.11 1.16 -6.21
C ALA A 43 -13.94 1.33 -4.93
N ALA A 44 -14.97 2.17 -4.93
CA ALA A 44 -15.95 2.28 -3.84
C ALA A 44 -16.59 0.93 -3.45
N ALA A 45 -16.52 -0.08 -4.34
CA ALA A 45 -16.92 -1.44 -4.02
C ALA A 45 -16.08 -2.09 -2.89
N PHE A 46 -14.81 -1.73 -2.74
CA PHE A 46 -13.97 -2.17 -1.63
C PHE A 46 -14.45 -1.61 -0.29
N GLU A 47 -14.86 -0.33 -0.26
CA GLU A 47 -15.40 0.31 0.94
C GLU A 47 -16.71 -0.34 1.38
N MET A 48 -17.59 -0.68 0.43
CA MET A 48 -18.80 -1.46 0.73
C MET A 48 -18.47 -2.85 1.31
N GLY A 49 -17.30 -3.41 0.98
CA GLY A 49 -16.77 -4.65 1.53
C GLY A 49 -16.03 -4.50 2.86
N GLY A 50 -15.94 -3.30 3.43
CA GLY A 50 -15.25 -3.03 4.69
C GLY A 50 -13.76 -2.76 4.57
N PHE A 51 -13.24 -2.56 3.36
CA PHE A 51 -11.86 -2.15 3.14
C PHE A 51 -11.73 -0.63 3.10
N ARG A 52 -10.61 -0.10 3.59
CA ARG A 52 -10.25 1.30 3.41
C ARG A 52 -9.40 1.45 2.15
N LEU A 53 -9.78 2.37 1.27
CA LEU A 53 -8.94 2.79 0.14
C LEU A 53 -7.88 3.77 0.66
N LEU A 54 -6.61 3.50 0.40
CA LEU A 54 -5.51 4.43 0.66
C LEU A 54 -5.24 5.24 -0.61
N ASP A 55 -5.17 6.56 -0.50
CA ASP A 55 -4.84 7.44 -1.62
C ASP A 55 -3.33 7.67 -1.76
N VAL A 56 -2.94 8.31 -2.87
CA VAL A 56 -1.54 8.56 -3.22
C VAL A 56 -0.86 9.51 -2.24
N ASP A 57 -1.60 10.46 -1.66
CA ASP A 57 -1.04 11.43 -0.72
C ASP A 57 -0.73 10.77 0.63
N GLU A 58 -1.61 9.89 1.11
CA GLU A 58 -1.38 9.07 2.30
C GLU A 58 -0.19 8.12 2.12
N LEU A 59 -0.13 7.44 0.97
CA LEU A 59 0.92 6.46 0.69
C LEU A 59 2.28 7.13 0.42
N GLY A 60 2.27 8.34 -0.12
CA GLY A 60 3.45 9.16 -0.34
C GLY A 60 3.94 9.90 0.91
N MET A 61 3.19 9.86 2.03
CA MET A 61 3.60 10.53 3.26
C MET A 61 4.97 10.01 3.73
N PRO A 62 5.94 10.90 4.01
CA PRO A 62 7.22 10.49 4.57
C PRO A 62 6.99 9.76 5.89
N LEU A 63 7.61 8.58 6.06
CA LEU A 63 7.38 7.76 7.24
C LEU A 63 7.79 8.48 8.53
N ALA A 64 8.81 9.33 8.46
CA ALA A 64 9.25 10.19 9.57
C ALA A 64 8.18 11.19 10.04
N SER A 65 7.14 11.44 9.24
CA SER A 65 6.00 12.30 9.58
C SER A 65 4.76 11.51 10.00
N ALA A 66 4.79 10.18 9.89
CA ALA A 66 3.70 9.31 10.30
C ALA A 66 3.82 8.94 11.78
N ASP A 67 2.68 8.71 12.43
CA ASP A 67 2.65 8.12 13.77
C ASP A 67 2.88 6.61 13.67
N THR A 68 4.01 6.15 14.19
CA THR A 68 4.42 4.74 14.21
C THR A 68 4.42 4.16 15.62
N SER A 69 3.78 4.83 16.58
CA SER A 69 3.78 4.42 17.99
C SER A 69 3.11 3.08 18.27
N GLU A 70 2.21 2.62 17.38
CA GLU A 70 1.54 1.33 17.48
C GLU A 70 2.36 0.16 16.90
N LEU A 71 3.50 0.42 16.25
CA LEU A 71 4.36 -0.65 15.74
C LEU A 71 4.97 -1.45 16.89
N VAL A 72 4.90 -2.78 16.78
CA VAL A 72 5.49 -3.70 17.76
C VAL A 72 6.95 -4.00 17.45
N GLY A 73 7.66 -4.66 18.37
CA GLY A 73 9.11 -4.88 18.28
C GLY A 73 9.59 -5.48 16.96
N GLU A 74 8.90 -6.50 16.45
CA GLU A 74 9.24 -7.16 15.17
C GLU A 74 9.08 -6.19 13.98
N GLU A 75 8.04 -5.37 13.98
CA GLU A 75 7.78 -4.38 12.93
C GLU A 75 8.81 -3.25 12.98
N LEU A 76 9.19 -2.80 14.18
CA LEU A 76 10.24 -1.80 14.37
C LEU A 76 11.62 -2.31 13.92
N GLU A 77 11.94 -3.57 14.17
CA GLU A 77 13.17 -4.20 13.67
C GLU A 77 13.19 -4.24 12.14
N GLN A 78 12.08 -4.65 11.52
CA GLN A 78 11.92 -4.64 10.06
C GLN A 78 12.06 -3.23 9.47
N VAL A 79 11.42 -2.23 10.07
CA VAL A 79 11.57 -0.81 9.67
C VAL A 79 13.03 -0.35 9.78
N GLY A 80 13.72 -0.73 10.86
CA GLY A 80 15.13 -0.38 11.05
C GLY A 80 16.06 -1.03 10.03
N TYR A 81 15.75 -2.26 9.60
CA TYR A 81 16.51 -3.01 8.61
C TYR A 81 16.27 -2.48 7.18
N TRP A 82 15.03 -2.42 6.74
CA TRP A 82 14.67 -2.06 5.36
C TRP A 82 14.62 -0.55 5.11
N ARG A 83 14.42 0.25 6.15
CA ARG A 83 14.41 1.72 6.10
C ARG A 83 13.47 2.30 5.03
N PRO A 84 12.17 1.96 5.08
CA PRO A 84 11.18 2.59 4.21
C PRO A 84 11.19 4.12 4.40
N ASN A 85 11.09 4.85 3.29
CA ASN A 85 11.04 6.31 3.29
C ASN A 85 9.61 6.84 3.40
N ALA A 86 8.62 6.08 2.94
CA ALA A 86 7.22 6.48 2.87
C ALA A 86 6.28 5.44 3.49
N VAL A 87 5.08 5.88 3.87
CA VAL A 87 4.03 5.01 4.45
C VAL A 87 3.66 3.87 3.50
N GLY A 88 3.57 4.12 2.19
CA GLY A 88 3.24 3.07 1.22
C GLY A 88 4.28 1.94 1.18
N GLU A 89 5.56 2.26 1.35
CA GLU A 89 6.62 1.26 1.48
C GLU A 89 6.46 0.47 2.78
N LEU A 90 6.19 1.12 3.92
CA LEU A 90 5.90 0.42 5.17
C LEU A 90 4.75 -0.59 5.01
N MET A 91 3.67 -0.17 4.36
CA MET A 91 2.40 -0.91 4.31
C MET A 91 2.39 -2.05 3.29
N PHE A 92 3.12 -1.94 2.18
CA PHE A 92 2.98 -2.88 1.06
C PHE A 92 4.29 -3.48 0.56
N ASN A 93 5.44 -3.08 1.10
CA ASN A 93 6.69 -3.71 0.69
C ASN A 93 6.69 -5.19 1.09
N TRP A 94 7.47 -5.99 0.38
CA TRP A 94 7.70 -7.37 0.79
C TRP A 94 8.80 -7.38 1.85
N TRP A 95 8.38 -7.72 3.07
CA TRP A 95 9.26 -8.00 4.20
C TRP A 95 9.60 -9.51 4.19
N ASP A 96 10.89 -9.84 4.22
CA ASP A 96 11.45 -11.22 4.19
C ASP A 96 10.69 -12.23 5.06
#